data_AF-T1HBK4-F1
#
_entry.id   AF-T1HBK4-F1
#
_cell.length_a   1.000
_cell.length_b   1.000
_cell.length_c   1.000
_cell.angle_alpha   90.00
_cell.angle_beta   90.00
_cell.angle_gamma   90.00
#
_symmetry.space_group_name_H-M   'P 1'
#
loop_
_entity.id
_entity.type
_entity.pdbx_description
1 polymer ?
#
loop_
_entity_poly.entity_id
_entity_poly.type
_entity_poly.pdbx_seq_one_letter_code
_entity_poly.pdbx_strand_id
1 'polypeptide(L)'
;MKLLVRVRVTVVGRRKFPCLRTLLLLFTLFFLGLQLHVSNLTGGGGESTSPDPANDSAIILSMVPQVLHKFLTAKPRNSSQLFNGTAGNQTEAKGLGIDEILRHIERYNQAQTVHNEDIFGPIQNDTIIIVIQIHTRIVYLRHLIVSLAQARDIETTLLVFSHDVFIPECNELVQSVDFARTLQIFYPYSIQTHPNTFPGQSENDCPRDINYQQAQILRCANADHPDLYGHYREAKFTQTKHHWWWKANRIFDQLEVTRNHTGLVLFLEEDHYVAEDFIYVLRQMQAACNVACPQCNILSLGTYLKTYNYYGDSKK
;
A
#
# COMPACT_ATOMS: atom_id res chain seq x y z
N MET A 1 37.43 92.21 -14.25
CA MET A 1 36.68 90.95 -14.47
C MET A 1 37.55 90.00 -15.27
N LYS A 2 37.53 88.72 -14.91
CA LYS A 2 38.28 87.56 -15.46
C LYS A 2 39.74 87.43 -14.99
N LEU A 3 39.97 86.54 -14.02
CA LEU A 3 41.24 85.84 -13.90
C LEU A 3 41.02 84.34 -14.05
N LEU A 4 41.87 83.79 -14.91
CA LEU A 4 42.00 82.43 -15.43
C LEU A 4 42.15 81.39 -14.30
N VAL A 5 41.36 80.30 -14.33
CA VAL A 5 41.63 79.11 -13.50
C VAL A 5 42.10 77.97 -14.41
N ARG A 6 43.31 77.50 -14.12
CA ARG A 6 44.11 76.56 -14.90
C ARG A 6 43.78 75.13 -14.48
N VAL A 7 43.43 74.28 -15.45
CA VAL A 7 43.20 72.84 -15.25
C VAL A 7 44.52 72.13 -14.91
N ARG A 8 44.49 71.26 -13.89
CA ARG A 8 45.49 70.19 -13.68
C ARG A 8 44.76 68.85 -13.72
N VAL A 9 45.07 68.06 -14.74
CA VAL A 9 44.71 66.64 -14.83
C VAL A 9 45.80 65.85 -14.11
N THR A 10 45.45 65.17 -13.02
CA THR A 10 46.30 64.14 -12.40
C THR A 10 45.84 62.77 -12.84
N VAL A 11 46.67 62.12 -13.65
CA VAL A 11 46.57 60.71 -14.01
C VAL A 11 46.94 59.88 -12.78
N VAL A 12 45.98 59.13 -12.22
CA VAL A 12 46.26 58.13 -11.18
C VAL A 12 46.56 56.80 -11.89
N GLY A 13 47.81 56.37 -11.79
CA GLY A 13 48.29 55.12 -12.38
C GLY A 13 47.63 53.86 -11.80
N ARG A 14 47.51 52.84 -12.65
CA ARG A 14 47.07 51.48 -12.30
C ARG A 14 47.88 50.93 -11.12
N ARG A 15 47.28 50.86 -9.93
CA ARG A 15 47.72 49.95 -8.88
C ARG A 15 47.40 48.53 -9.33
N LYS A 16 48.43 47.80 -9.77
CA LYS A 16 48.36 46.34 -9.86
C LYS A 16 48.07 45.84 -8.45
N PHE A 17 46.95 45.16 -8.24
CA PHE A 17 46.65 44.45 -7.01
C PHE A 17 47.23 43.03 -7.12
N PRO A 18 48.48 42.76 -6.68
CA PRO A 18 49.00 41.39 -6.64
C PRO A 18 48.16 40.50 -5.71
N CYS A 19 47.43 41.12 -4.77
CA CYS A 19 46.60 40.43 -3.79
C CYS A 19 45.36 39.75 -4.42
N LEU A 20 44.76 40.30 -5.48
CA LEU A 20 43.50 39.74 -6.02
C LEU A 20 43.70 38.39 -6.71
N ARG A 21 44.81 38.23 -7.46
CA ARG A 21 45.14 36.94 -8.10
C ARG A 21 45.48 35.88 -7.05
N THR A 22 46.21 36.25 -6.00
CA THR A 22 46.51 35.35 -4.89
C THR A 22 45.25 34.99 -4.11
N LEU A 23 44.33 35.94 -3.90
CA LEU A 23 43.05 35.70 -3.23
C LEU A 23 42.16 34.76 -4.04
N LEU A 24 42.10 34.94 -5.37
CA LEU A 24 41.38 34.06 -6.27
C LEU A 24 41.97 32.64 -6.27
N LEU A 25 43.30 32.51 -6.29
CA LEU A 25 43.96 31.21 -6.20
C LEU A 25 43.69 30.52 -4.86
N LEU A 26 43.80 31.25 -3.74
CA LEU A 26 43.49 30.72 -2.41
C LEU A 26 42.01 30.32 -2.29
N PHE A 27 41.10 31.11 -2.87
CA PHE A 27 39.67 30.79 -2.89
C PHE A 27 39.41 29.54 -3.73
N THR A 28 40.03 29.40 -4.90
CA THR A 28 39.89 28.18 -5.72
C THR A 28 40.48 26.94 -5.04
N LEU A 29 41.63 27.07 -4.37
CA LEU A 29 42.25 25.96 -3.64
C LEU A 29 41.44 25.57 -2.41
N PHE A 30 40.88 26.55 -1.69
CA PHE A 30 39.95 26.31 -0.59
C PHE A 30 38.68 25.63 -1.08
N PHE A 31 38.11 26.08 -2.21
CA PHE A 31 36.91 25.46 -2.80
C PHE A 31 37.18 24.05 -3.31
N LEU A 32 38.34 23.79 -3.92
CA LEU A 32 38.78 22.44 -4.30
C LEU A 32 39.03 21.55 -3.09
N GLY A 33 39.63 22.10 -2.02
CA GLY A 33 39.80 21.39 -0.74
C GLY A 33 38.46 21.08 -0.07
N LEU A 34 37.49 22.00 -0.15
CA LEU A 34 36.13 21.79 0.35
C LEU A 34 35.40 20.75 -0.49
N GLN A 35 35.53 20.79 -1.81
CA GLN A 35 34.97 19.77 -2.71
C GLN A 35 35.60 18.41 -2.44
N LEU A 36 36.92 18.31 -2.26
CA LEU A 36 37.58 17.06 -1.89
C LEU A 36 37.19 16.57 -0.49
N HIS A 37 37.02 17.46 0.49
CA HIS A 37 36.58 17.09 1.83
C HIS A 37 35.10 16.69 1.85
N VAL A 38 34.25 17.33 1.06
CA VAL A 38 32.85 16.93 0.84
C VAL A 38 32.81 15.61 0.08
N SER A 39 33.64 15.41 -0.96
CA SER A 39 33.79 14.13 -1.68
C SER A 39 34.33 13.01 -0.79
N ASN A 40 35.14 13.31 0.23
CA ASN A 40 35.66 12.34 1.19
C ASN A 40 34.63 12.07 2.32
N LEU A 41 33.80 13.05 2.69
CA LEU A 41 32.63 12.88 3.56
C LEU A 41 31.49 12.13 2.86
N THR A 42 31.31 12.30 1.55
CA THR A 42 30.41 11.50 0.72
C THR A 42 31.06 10.22 0.20
N GLY A 43 32.38 10.08 0.36
CA GLY A 43 33.19 8.91 0.01
C GLY A 43 33.35 7.94 1.17
N GLY A 44 33.04 8.37 2.40
CA GLY A 44 32.64 7.51 3.50
C GLY A 44 31.17 7.16 3.41
N GLY A 45 30.74 6.65 2.25
CA GLY A 45 29.52 5.88 2.18
C GLY A 45 29.72 4.68 3.08
N GLY A 46 29.22 4.76 4.32
CA GLY A 46 28.93 3.55 5.07
C GLY A 46 28.17 2.63 4.13
N GLU A 47 28.54 1.36 4.11
CA GLU A 47 27.74 0.30 3.52
C GLU A 47 26.32 0.42 4.07
N SER A 48 25.48 1.21 3.41
CA SER A 48 24.10 0.83 3.22
C SER A 48 24.22 -0.41 2.37
N THR A 49 24.29 -1.56 3.03
CA THR A 49 23.80 -2.80 2.46
C THR A 49 22.49 -2.44 1.79
N SER A 50 22.52 -2.33 0.46
CA SER A 50 21.35 -2.66 -0.35
C SER A 50 20.79 -3.91 0.31
N PRO A 51 19.53 -3.91 0.79
CA PRO A 51 18.99 -5.09 1.43
C PRO A 51 19.09 -6.21 0.41
N ASP A 52 20.03 -7.14 0.62
CA ASP A 52 20.06 -8.35 -0.17
C ASP A 52 18.73 -9.03 0.19
N PRO A 53 17.76 -9.12 -0.74
CA PRO A 53 16.44 -9.65 -0.42
C PRO A 53 16.52 -11.09 0.09
N ALA A 54 17.61 -11.80 -0.25
CA ALA A 54 17.94 -13.12 0.27
C ALA A 54 18.33 -13.11 1.75
N ASN A 55 19.08 -12.10 2.22
CA ASN A 55 19.52 -11.99 3.61
C ASN A 55 18.37 -11.56 4.53
N ASP A 56 17.55 -10.60 4.09
CA ASP A 56 16.34 -10.18 4.83
C ASP A 56 15.31 -11.31 4.91
N SER A 57 15.13 -12.07 3.83
CA SER A 57 14.27 -13.26 3.84
C SER A 57 14.77 -14.30 4.84
N ALA A 58 16.09 -14.52 4.93
CA ALA A 58 16.68 -15.46 5.89
C ALA A 58 16.52 -14.98 7.34
N ILE A 59 16.69 -13.68 7.60
CA ILE A 59 16.48 -13.09 8.92
C ILE A 59 15.00 -13.20 9.33
N ILE A 60 14.06 -12.87 8.45
CA ILE A 60 12.63 -12.98 8.72
C ILE A 60 12.24 -14.44 8.98
N LEU A 61 12.73 -15.38 8.17
CA LEU A 61 12.51 -16.81 8.40
C LEU A 61 13.06 -17.27 9.76
N SER A 62 14.18 -16.71 10.23
CA SER A 62 14.73 -17.05 11.55
C SER A 62 13.88 -16.57 12.73
N MET A 63 13.12 -15.48 12.54
CA MET A 63 12.26 -14.88 13.57
C MET A 63 10.85 -15.47 13.60
N VAL A 64 10.44 -16.19 12.55
CA VAL A 64 9.10 -16.74 12.41
C VAL A 64 9.10 -18.25 12.72
N PRO A 65 8.15 -18.78 13.51
CA PRO A 65 8.02 -20.22 13.75
C PRO A 65 8.01 -21.03 12.45
N GLN A 66 8.74 -22.15 12.41
CA GLN A 66 8.92 -22.97 11.20
C GLN A 66 7.60 -23.41 10.54
N VAL A 67 6.57 -23.68 11.34
CA VAL A 67 5.23 -24.07 10.85
C VAL A 67 4.62 -22.98 9.96
N LEU A 68 4.96 -21.71 10.19
CA LEU A 68 4.45 -20.56 9.44
C LEU A 68 5.30 -20.22 8.21
N HIS A 69 6.46 -20.87 8.02
CA HIS A 69 7.32 -20.63 6.84
C HIS A 69 6.61 -20.95 5.53
N LYS A 70 5.61 -21.85 5.56
CA LYS A 70 4.74 -22.15 4.40
C LYS A 70 4.04 -20.91 3.83
N PHE A 71 3.81 -19.88 4.65
CA PHE A 71 3.22 -18.62 4.21
C PHE A 71 4.27 -17.64 3.68
N LEU A 72 5.54 -17.81 4.02
CA LEU A 72 6.64 -16.93 3.61
C LEU A 72 7.34 -17.42 2.34
N THR A 73 7.31 -18.72 2.08
CA THR A 73 7.91 -19.30 0.88
C THR A 73 6.98 -19.13 -0.33
N ALA A 74 7.54 -18.63 -1.44
CA ALA A 74 6.84 -18.67 -2.72
C ALA A 74 6.79 -20.13 -3.19
N LYS A 75 5.60 -20.61 -3.60
CA LYS A 75 5.51 -21.91 -4.26
C LYS A 75 6.21 -21.81 -5.63
N PRO A 76 7.04 -22.79 -6.02
CA PRO A 76 7.56 -22.83 -7.39
C PRO A 76 6.38 -22.94 -8.35
N ARG A 77 6.34 -22.09 -9.39
CA ARG A 77 5.30 -22.11 -10.43
C ARG A 77 5.30 -23.48 -11.10
N ASN A 78 4.26 -24.30 -10.85
CA ASN A 78 4.05 -25.54 -11.58
C ASN A 78 3.50 -25.20 -12.98
N SER A 79 4.38 -25.14 -13.97
CA SER A 79 4.05 -24.97 -15.40
C SER A 79 3.41 -26.22 -16.04
N SER A 80 2.70 -27.04 -15.27
CA SER A 80 2.33 -28.40 -15.65
C SER A 80 0.82 -28.61 -15.78
N GLN A 81 0.11 -27.69 -16.43
CA GLN A 81 -1.24 -27.93 -16.97
C GLN A 81 -1.52 -27.05 -18.20
N LEU A 82 -0.77 -27.20 -19.30
CA LEU A 82 -1.19 -26.73 -20.65
C LEU A 82 -0.21 -27.21 -21.74
N PHE A 83 -0.17 -28.52 -21.98
CA PHE A 83 0.38 -29.04 -23.24
C PHE A 83 -0.59 -30.05 -23.84
N ASN A 84 -1.53 -29.53 -24.64
CA ASN A 84 -2.07 -30.22 -25.80
C ASN A 84 -2.48 -29.15 -26.82
N GLY A 85 -1.56 -28.81 -27.72
CA GLY A 85 -1.75 -27.80 -28.75
C GLY A 85 -0.44 -27.52 -29.47
N THR A 86 -0.43 -27.80 -30.76
CA THR A 86 0.68 -27.76 -31.72
C THR A 86 1.50 -26.45 -31.74
N ALA A 87 2.78 -26.62 -32.10
CA ALA A 87 3.86 -25.64 -32.09
C ALA A 87 3.61 -24.36 -32.91
N GLY A 88 4.04 -23.21 -32.35
CA GLY A 88 4.15 -21.93 -33.05
C GLY A 88 4.37 -20.71 -32.14
N ASN A 89 5.65 -20.45 -31.80
CA ASN A 89 6.27 -19.20 -31.33
C ASN A 89 5.91 -18.56 -29.95
N GLN A 90 6.89 -18.70 -29.04
CA GLN A 90 7.41 -17.70 -28.07
C GLN A 90 6.45 -17.06 -27.05
N THR A 91 6.24 -17.79 -25.95
CA THR A 91 6.39 -17.34 -24.54
C THR A 91 5.90 -15.95 -24.12
N GLU A 92 4.61 -15.85 -23.86
CA GLU A 92 4.07 -15.17 -22.68
C GLU A 92 3.13 -16.16 -22.00
N ALA A 93 3.27 -16.36 -20.68
CA ALA A 93 2.29 -17.12 -19.92
C ALA A 93 0.96 -16.39 -20.05
N LYS A 94 0.04 -16.89 -20.88
CA LYS A 94 -1.29 -16.29 -21.06
C LYS A 94 -1.96 -16.23 -19.69
N GLY A 95 -2.08 -15.02 -19.15
CA GLY A 95 -2.93 -14.75 -18.01
C GLY A 95 -4.38 -15.12 -18.33
N LEU A 96 -5.19 -15.30 -17.28
CA LEU A 96 -6.63 -15.55 -17.41
C LEU A 96 -7.28 -14.41 -18.21
N GLY A 97 -8.24 -14.76 -19.06
CA GLY A 97 -9.02 -13.75 -19.81
C GLY A 97 -9.94 -12.94 -18.87
N ILE A 98 -10.31 -11.73 -19.27
CA ILE A 98 -11.21 -10.87 -18.46
C ILE A 98 -12.55 -11.57 -18.19
N ASP A 99 -13.13 -12.22 -19.19
CA ASP A 99 -14.39 -12.96 -19.04
C ASP A 99 -14.27 -14.12 -18.04
N GLU A 100 -13.12 -14.78 -18.00
CA GLU A 100 -12.84 -15.86 -17.06
C GLU A 100 -12.67 -15.31 -15.64
N ILE A 101 -11.96 -14.20 -15.49
CA ILE A 101 -11.83 -13.48 -14.22
C ILE A 101 -13.21 -13.07 -13.69
N LEU A 102 -14.05 -12.46 -14.53
CA LEU A 102 -15.41 -12.06 -14.15
C LEU A 102 -16.27 -13.24 -13.71
N ARG A 103 -16.21 -14.38 -14.43
CA ARG A 103 -16.90 -15.60 -14.03
C ARG A 103 -16.41 -16.14 -12.69
N HIS A 104 -15.10 -16.10 -12.43
CA HIS A 104 -14.57 -16.48 -11.13
C HIS A 104 -15.06 -15.55 -10.02
N ILE A 105 -14.98 -14.23 -10.22
CA ILE A 105 -15.47 -13.23 -9.28
C ILE A 105 -16.94 -13.47 -8.94
N GLU A 106 -17.79 -13.66 -9.95
CA GLU A 106 -19.21 -13.95 -9.76
C GLU A 106 -19.42 -15.23 -8.96
N ARG A 107 -18.73 -16.32 -9.34
CA ARG A 107 -18.82 -17.61 -8.66
C ARG A 107 -18.42 -17.50 -7.18
N TYR A 108 -17.28 -16.89 -6.87
CA TYR A 108 -16.83 -16.74 -5.48
C TYR A 108 -17.80 -15.87 -4.67
N ASN A 109 -18.23 -14.74 -5.23
CA ASN A 109 -19.14 -13.82 -4.55
C ASN A 109 -20.53 -14.41 -4.32
N GLN A 110 -21.03 -15.24 -5.24
CA GLN A 110 -22.32 -15.93 -5.08
C GLN A 110 -22.22 -17.09 -4.09
N ALA A 111 -21.13 -17.87 -4.15
CA ALA A 111 -20.97 -19.04 -3.30
C ALA A 111 -20.76 -18.69 -1.82
N GLN A 112 -20.12 -17.54 -1.54
CA GLN A 112 -19.83 -17.06 -0.18
C GLN A 112 -19.27 -18.16 0.75
N THR A 113 -18.41 -19.03 0.21
CA THR A 113 -17.94 -20.21 0.93
C THR A 113 -17.04 -19.81 2.09
N VAL A 114 -17.45 -20.17 3.30
CA VAL A 114 -16.62 -20.09 4.49
C VAL A 114 -15.78 -21.36 4.58
N HIS A 115 -14.47 -21.20 4.61
CA HIS A 115 -13.52 -22.31 4.77
C HIS A 115 -13.20 -22.52 6.25
N ASN A 116 -12.82 -23.76 6.59
CA ASN A 116 -12.43 -24.21 7.93
C ASN A 116 -13.54 -24.13 8.99
N GLU A 117 -14.81 -24.01 8.58
CA GLU A 117 -15.95 -24.03 9.50
C GLU A 117 -16.11 -25.41 10.17
N ASP A 118 -15.75 -26.48 9.48
CA ASP A 118 -15.73 -27.85 10.00
C ASP A 118 -14.69 -28.05 11.13
N ILE A 119 -13.62 -27.25 11.12
CA ILE A 119 -12.54 -27.30 12.12
C ILE A 119 -12.82 -26.39 13.30
N PHE A 120 -13.26 -25.15 13.05
CA PHE A 120 -13.40 -24.12 14.07
C PHE A 120 -14.84 -23.89 14.54
N GLY A 121 -15.80 -24.63 13.98
CA GLY A 121 -17.22 -24.51 14.28
C GLY A 121 -17.91 -23.33 13.57
N PRO A 122 -19.23 -23.20 13.76
CA PRO A 122 -20.05 -22.22 13.05
C PRO A 122 -19.82 -20.78 13.54
N ILE A 123 -20.00 -19.82 12.64
CA ILE A 123 -19.92 -18.39 12.95
C ILE A 123 -21.06 -17.99 13.90
N GLN A 124 -20.70 -17.36 15.02
CA GLN A 124 -21.66 -16.80 15.98
C GLN A 124 -21.91 -15.31 15.71
N ASN A 125 -23.06 -14.79 16.13
CA ASN A 125 -23.44 -13.38 15.91
C ASN A 125 -22.52 -12.37 16.61
N ASP A 126 -21.69 -12.78 17.56
CA ASP A 126 -20.72 -11.94 18.26
C ASP A 126 -19.27 -12.20 17.81
N THR A 127 -19.06 -13.08 16.83
CA THR A 127 -17.74 -13.43 16.28
C THR A 127 -17.06 -12.19 15.72
N ILE A 128 -15.83 -11.88 16.14
CA ILE A 128 -15.08 -10.75 15.55
C ILE A 128 -14.79 -11.07 14.08
N ILE A 129 -15.23 -10.18 13.19
CA ILE A 129 -14.97 -10.26 11.75
C ILE A 129 -13.80 -9.33 11.43
N ILE A 130 -12.76 -9.87 10.81
CA ILE A 130 -11.58 -9.10 10.38
C ILE A 130 -11.62 -9.04 8.86
N VAL A 131 -11.78 -7.84 8.30
CA VAL A 131 -11.89 -7.60 6.86
C VAL A 131 -10.58 -7.01 6.36
N ILE A 132 -9.87 -7.76 5.50
CA ILE A 132 -8.57 -7.37 4.95
C ILE A 132 -8.77 -6.90 3.51
N GLN A 133 -8.41 -5.64 3.22
CA GLN A 133 -8.37 -5.13 1.84
C GLN A 133 -7.05 -5.50 1.17
N ILE A 134 -7.13 -6.19 0.04
CA ILE A 134 -5.98 -6.73 -0.71
C ILE A 134 -5.96 -6.13 -2.11
N HIS A 135 -4.77 -5.74 -2.55
CA HIS A 135 -4.52 -5.25 -3.89
C HIS A 135 -3.59 -6.19 -4.65
N THR A 136 -2.28 -5.90 -4.64
CA THR A 136 -1.28 -6.64 -5.43
C THR A 136 -0.02 -6.99 -4.64
N ARG A 137 0.07 -6.57 -3.37
CA ARG A 137 1.32 -6.66 -2.60
C ARG A 137 1.37 -7.94 -1.77
N ILE A 138 1.46 -9.08 -2.45
CA ILE A 138 1.44 -10.41 -1.83
C ILE A 138 2.50 -10.59 -0.72
N VAL A 139 3.67 -9.97 -0.84
CA VAL A 139 4.74 -10.05 0.19
C VAL A 139 4.24 -9.49 1.53
N TYR A 140 3.57 -8.34 1.51
CA TYR A 140 2.99 -7.74 2.72
C TYR A 140 1.84 -8.60 3.25
N LEU A 141 0.98 -9.12 2.38
CA LEU A 141 -0.09 -10.03 2.76
C LEU A 141 0.43 -11.28 3.49
N ARG A 142 1.56 -11.83 3.05
CA ARG A 142 2.23 -12.96 3.75
C ARG A 142 2.61 -12.59 5.18
N HIS A 143 3.19 -11.40 5.39
CA HIS A 143 3.55 -10.93 6.72
C HIS A 143 2.31 -10.69 7.61
N LEU A 144 1.25 -10.11 7.06
CA LEU A 144 -0.03 -9.97 7.79
C LEU A 144 -0.58 -11.34 8.20
N ILE A 145 -0.67 -12.31 7.28
CA ILE A 145 -1.12 -13.68 7.57
C ILE A 145 -0.28 -14.33 8.67
N VAL A 146 1.05 -14.17 8.63
CA VAL A 146 1.94 -14.68 9.67
C VAL A 146 1.65 -14.04 11.02
N SER A 147 1.46 -12.72 11.09
CA SER A 147 1.12 -12.03 12.34
C SER A 147 -0.24 -12.44 12.89
N LEU A 148 -1.23 -12.66 12.02
CA LEU A 148 -2.55 -13.19 12.40
C LEU A 148 -2.42 -14.61 12.95
N ALA A 149 -1.62 -15.47 12.33
CA ALA A 149 -1.42 -16.85 12.77
C ALA A 149 -0.76 -16.96 14.16
N GLN A 150 -0.04 -15.91 14.58
CA GLN A 150 0.58 -15.83 15.91
C GLN A 150 -0.33 -15.18 16.96
N ALA A 151 -1.41 -14.52 16.53
CA ALA A 151 -2.30 -13.85 17.44
C ALA A 151 -3.14 -14.82 18.26
N ARG A 152 -3.27 -14.54 19.55
CA ARG A 152 -4.06 -15.35 20.48
C ARG A 152 -5.55 -15.20 20.17
N ASP A 153 -6.27 -16.32 20.25
CA ASP A 153 -7.70 -16.44 19.96
C ASP A 153 -8.09 -16.14 18.50
N ILE A 154 -7.14 -16.15 17.55
CA ILE A 154 -7.43 -15.89 16.13
C ILE A 154 -8.38 -16.92 15.55
N GLU A 155 -8.34 -18.17 16.04
CA GLU A 155 -9.23 -19.26 15.67
C GLU A 155 -10.70 -18.97 16.01
N THR A 156 -10.95 -18.00 16.90
CA THR A 156 -12.30 -17.53 17.27
C THR A 156 -12.86 -16.47 16.32
N THR A 157 -12.10 -16.03 15.31
CA THR A 157 -12.49 -14.97 14.36
C THR A 157 -12.89 -15.48 12.97
N LEU A 158 -13.56 -14.63 12.19
CA LEU A 158 -13.75 -14.80 10.74
C LEU A 158 -12.83 -13.83 9.99
N LEU A 159 -11.93 -14.35 9.15
CA LEU A 159 -11.07 -13.55 8.28
C LEU A 159 -11.72 -13.40 6.90
N VAL A 160 -12.10 -12.19 6.52
CA VAL A 160 -12.65 -11.88 5.20
C VAL A 160 -11.61 -11.17 4.35
N PHE A 161 -11.11 -11.86 3.33
CA PHE A 161 -10.13 -11.33 2.38
C PHE A 161 -10.87 -10.71 1.19
N SER A 162 -10.75 -9.39 1.02
CA SER A 162 -11.43 -8.61 -0.01
C SER A 162 -10.44 -8.19 -1.09
N HIS A 163 -10.58 -8.72 -2.29
CA HIS A 163 -9.65 -8.53 -3.40
C HIS A 163 -10.22 -7.56 -4.44
N ASP A 164 -9.42 -6.59 -4.92
CA ASP A 164 -9.76 -5.83 -6.14
C ASP A 164 -8.96 -6.23 -7.38
N VAL A 165 -8.00 -7.14 -7.25
CA VAL A 165 -7.33 -7.77 -8.37
C VAL A 165 -7.39 -9.28 -8.17
N PHE A 166 -7.86 -9.99 -9.19
CA PHE A 166 -7.85 -11.44 -9.23
C PHE A 166 -6.43 -11.93 -9.54
N ILE A 167 -5.72 -12.36 -8.50
CA ILE A 167 -4.36 -12.90 -8.59
C ILE A 167 -4.40 -14.33 -8.07
N PRO A 168 -4.23 -15.36 -8.93
CA PRO A 168 -4.28 -16.76 -8.52
C PRO A 168 -3.35 -17.07 -7.34
N GLU A 169 -2.15 -16.50 -7.32
CA GLU A 169 -1.19 -16.70 -6.22
C GLU A 169 -1.70 -16.14 -4.88
N CYS A 170 -2.39 -15.00 -4.88
CA CYS A 170 -2.99 -14.45 -3.66
C CYS A 170 -4.15 -15.35 -3.17
N ASN A 171 -4.95 -15.86 -4.10
CA ASN A 171 -6.07 -16.75 -3.78
C ASN A 171 -5.55 -18.06 -3.15
N GLU A 172 -4.51 -18.66 -3.73
CA GLU A 172 -3.86 -19.85 -3.18
C GLU A 172 -3.25 -19.62 -1.80
N LEU A 173 -2.64 -18.45 -1.58
CA LEU A 173 -2.09 -18.07 -0.28
C LEU A 173 -3.21 -17.99 0.77
N VAL A 174 -4.32 -17.30 0.47
CA VAL A 174 -5.47 -17.19 1.37
C VAL A 174 -6.12 -18.56 1.63
N GLN A 175 -6.24 -19.41 0.61
CA GLN A 175 -6.76 -20.78 0.75
C GLN A 175 -5.86 -21.69 1.60
N SER A 176 -4.58 -21.35 1.76
CA SER A 176 -3.65 -22.12 2.60
C SER A 176 -3.75 -21.80 4.10
N VAL A 177 -4.54 -20.79 4.47
CA VAL A 177 -4.80 -20.42 5.87
C VAL A 177 -5.61 -21.52 6.55
N ASP A 178 -5.05 -22.09 7.62
CA ASP A 178 -5.58 -23.24 8.35
C ASP A 178 -5.73 -22.99 9.86
N PHE A 179 -5.56 -21.75 10.32
CA PHE A 179 -5.61 -21.36 11.73
C PHE A 179 -6.86 -20.54 12.11
N ALA A 180 -7.71 -20.21 11.14
CA ALA A 180 -8.97 -19.50 11.35
C ALA A 180 -9.97 -19.79 10.23
N ARG A 181 -11.23 -19.39 10.43
CA ARG A 181 -12.25 -19.40 9.37
C ARG A 181 -11.95 -18.30 8.37
N THR A 182 -12.06 -18.61 7.09
CA THR A 182 -11.76 -17.65 6.02
C THR A 182 -12.89 -17.55 5.00
N LEU A 183 -13.07 -16.35 4.44
CA LEU A 183 -13.99 -16.06 3.35
C LEU A 183 -13.30 -15.13 2.37
N GLN A 184 -13.43 -15.39 1.07
CA GLN A 184 -12.92 -14.50 0.03
C GLN A 184 -14.08 -13.80 -0.68
N ILE A 185 -13.95 -12.48 -0.87
CA ILE A 185 -14.86 -11.65 -1.67
C ILE A 185 -14.04 -10.86 -2.69
N PHE A 186 -14.62 -10.61 -3.86
CA PHE A 186 -13.92 -9.99 -4.98
C PHE A 186 -14.68 -8.77 -5.50
N TYR A 187 -14.05 -7.61 -5.50
CA TYR A 187 -14.61 -6.39 -6.05
C TYR A 187 -14.75 -6.51 -7.58
N PRO A 188 -15.97 -6.46 -8.14
CA PRO A 188 -16.21 -6.82 -9.54
C PRO A 188 -15.87 -5.70 -10.53
N TYR A 189 -15.74 -4.45 -10.06
CA TYR A 189 -15.56 -3.27 -10.91
C TYR A 189 -14.14 -2.69 -10.80
N SER A 190 -13.13 -3.54 -10.89
CA SER A 190 -11.73 -3.12 -10.84
C SER A 190 -11.21 -2.71 -12.21
N ILE A 191 -10.06 -2.04 -12.22
CA ILE A 191 -9.33 -1.69 -13.44
C ILE A 191 -8.83 -2.94 -14.19
N GLN A 192 -8.68 -4.09 -13.51
CA GLN A 192 -8.33 -5.36 -14.15
C GLN A 192 -9.48 -5.88 -15.02
N THR A 193 -10.73 -5.74 -14.55
CA THR A 193 -11.90 -6.22 -15.28
C THR A 193 -12.44 -5.20 -16.28
N HIS A 194 -12.11 -3.91 -16.11
CA HIS A 194 -12.57 -2.81 -16.96
C HIS A 194 -11.39 -1.98 -17.53
N PRO A 195 -10.41 -2.57 -18.23
CA PRO A 195 -9.17 -1.85 -18.57
C PRO A 195 -9.38 -0.60 -19.44
N ASN A 196 -10.37 -0.65 -20.34
CA ASN A 196 -10.61 0.37 -21.38
C ASN A 196 -11.97 1.07 -21.25
N THR A 197 -12.70 0.83 -20.17
CA THR A 197 -14.05 1.35 -19.92
C THR A 197 -14.16 1.80 -18.48
N PHE A 198 -15.09 2.70 -18.16
CA PHE A 198 -15.34 3.05 -16.76
C PHE A 198 -15.76 1.79 -15.97
N PRO A 199 -15.22 1.53 -14.75
CA PRO A 199 -14.35 2.40 -13.95
C PRO A 199 -12.83 2.15 -14.10
N GLY A 200 -12.33 1.50 -15.15
CA GLY A 200 -10.93 1.68 -15.54
C GLY A 200 -10.71 2.94 -16.35
N GLN A 201 -9.64 2.96 -17.16
CA GLN A 201 -9.27 4.12 -17.96
C GLN A 201 -9.97 4.02 -19.31
N SER A 202 -10.89 4.94 -19.62
CA SER A 202 -11.50 4.97 -20.96
C SER A 202 -10.65 5.78 -21.93
N GLU A 203 -10.68 5.43 -23.22
CA GLU A 203 -10.06 6.23 -24.28
C GLU A 203 -10.64 7.64 -24.37
N ASN A 204 -11.91 7.80 -23.97
CA ASN A 204 -12.61 9.09 -24.00
C ASN A 204 -12.46 9.91 -22.71
N ASP A 205 -11.74 9.41 -21.70
CA ASP A 205 -11.49 10.17 -20.46
C ASP A 205 -10.61 11.39 -20.77
N CYS A 206 -10.91 12.52 -20.13
CA CYS A 206 -10.06 13.70 -20.22
C CYS A 206 -8.67 13.43 -19.62
N PRO A 207 -7.58 13.85 -20.27
CA PRO A 207 -6.25 13.79 -19.66
C PRO A 207 -6.22 14.55 -18.34
N ARG A 208 -5.55 13.99 -17.33
CA ARG A 208 -5.54 14.49 -15.96
C ARG A 208 -5.33 16.02 -15.85
N ASP A 209 -4.33 16.52 -16.56
CA ASP A 209 -3.83 17.89 -16.43
C ASP A 209 -4.27 18.83 -17.57
N ILE A 210 -5.19 18.38 -18.44
CA ILE A 210 -5.75 19.26 -19.46
C ILE A 210 -6.58 20.35 -18.77
N ASN A 211 -6.51 21.60 -19.24
CA ASN A 211 -7.33 22.64 -18.64
C ASN A 211 -8.81 22.51 -19.07
N TYR A 212 -9.72 23.06 -18.29
CA TYR A 212 -11.17 22.95 -18.52
C TYR A 212 -11.58 23.40 -19.93
N GLN A 213 -11.08 24.54 -20.42
CA GLN A 213 -11.44 25.05 -21.75
C GLN A 213 -10.99 24.10 -22.87
N GLN A 214 -9.80 23.52 -22.74
CA GLN A 214 -9.28 22.52 -23.66
C GLN A 214 -10.07 21.22 -23.59
N ALA A 215 -10.47 20.77 -22.39
CA ALA A 215 -11.33 19.60 -22.22
C ALA A 215 -12.68 19.79 -22.94
N GLN A 216 -13.28 20.98 -22.83
CA GLN A 216 -14.52 21.34 -23.52
C GLN A 216 -14.38 21.33 -25.04
N ILE A 217 -13.25 21.80 -25.57
CA ILE A 217 -12.93 21.74 -27.00
C ILE A 217 -12.72 20.29 -27.45
N LEU A 218 -12.01 19.49 -26.66
CA LEU A 218 -11.75 18.07 -26.91
C LEU A 218 -13.04 17.23 -26.81
N ARG A 219 -14.04 17.69 -26.04
CA ARG A 219 -15.30 16.98 -25.77
C ARG A 219 -15.08 15.57 -25.20
N CYS A 220 -14.08 15.44 -24.34
CA CYS A 220 -13.85 14.21 -23.59
C CYS A 220 -14.98 13.96 -22.57
N ALA A 221 -15.18 12.70 -22.19
CA ALA A 221 -16.40 12.22 -21.53
C ALA A 221 -16.72 12.89 -20.20
N ASN A 222 -15.69 13.25 -19.42
CA ASN A 222 -15.81 13.87 -18.11
C ASN A 222 -15.38 15.35 -18.10
N ALA A 223 -15.41 16.04 -19.25
CA ALA A 223 -14.95 17.43 -19.38
C ALA A 223 -15.63 18.41 -18.42
N ASP A 224 -16.91 18.17 -18.11
CA ASP A 224 -17.71 18.97 -17.18
C ASP A 224 -17.47 18.67 -15.69
N HIS A 225 -16.65 17.66 -15.38
CA HIS A 225 -16.50 17.11 -14.03
C HIS A 225 -15.03 16.99 -13.59
N PRO A 226 -14.24 18.09 -13.59
CA PRO A 226 -12.95 18.08 -12.91
C PRO A 226 -13.12 18.05 -11.38
N ASP A 227 -12.05 17.73 -10.67
CA ASP A 227 -11.99 17.86 -9.22
C ASP A 227 -11.89 19.34 -8.76
N LEU A 228 -11.86 19.56 -7.44
CA LEU A 228 -11.76 20.90 -6.84
C LEU A 228 -10.53 21.69 -7.31
N TYR A 229 -9.48 21.01 -7.76
CA TYR A 229 -8.22 21.59 -8.19
C TYR A 229 -8.09 21.66 -9.73
N GLY A 230 -9.17 21.33 -10.46
CA GLY A 230 -9.21 21.40 -11.92
C GLY A 230 -8.58 20.20 -12.62
N HIS A 231 -8.31 19.10 -11.92
CA HIS A 231 -7.75 17.88 -12.52
C HIS A 231 -8.84 16.87 -12.85
N TYR A 232 -8.60 16.07 -13.88
CA TYR A 232 -9.49 14.99 -14.28
C TYR A 232 -9.06 13.65 -13.64
N ARG A 233 -10.04 12.76 -13.59
CA ARG A 233 -9.94 11.42 -13.00
C ARG A 233 -8.78 10.60 -13.59
N GLU A 234 -8.01 9.97 -12.71
CA GLU A 234 -7.17 8.82 -13.06
C GLU A 234 -7.71 7.55 -12.39
N ALA A 235 -7.95 6.50 -13.17
CA ALA A 235 -8.66 5.30 -12.69
C ALA A 235 -7.99 4.64 -11.47
N LYS A 236 -6.66 4.49 -11.51
CA LYS A 236 -5.86 3.87 -10.44
C LYS A 236 -6.05 4.52 -9.06
N PHE A 237 -6.28 5.83 -8.98
CA PHE A 237 -6.47 6.53 -7.71
C PHE A 237 -7.90 6.40 -7.16
N THR A 238 -8.87 6.14 -8.04
CA THR A 238 -10.28 5.99 -7.65
C THR A 238 -10.62 4.59 -7.11
N GLN A 239 -9.89 3.56 -7.57
CA GLN A 239 -10.23 2.16 -7.25
C GLN A 239 -10.25 1.88 -5.75
N THR A 240 -9.24 2.34 -4.99
CA THR A 240 -9.13 2.08 -3.55
C THR A 240 -10.37 2.55 -2.80
N LYS A 241 -10.90 3.74 -3.13
CA LYS A 241 -12.12 4.28 -2.50
C LYS A 241 -13.36 3.48 -2.90
N HIS A 242 -13.48 3.11 -4.18
CA HIS A 242 -14.61 2.28 -4.63
C HIS A 242 -14.62 0.90 -3.98
N HIS A 243 -13.46 0.22 -3.95
CA HIS A 243 -13.29 -1.06 -3.29
C HIS A 243 -13.64 -0.95 -1.80
N TRP A 244 -13.17 0.10 -1.11
CA TRP A 244 -13.45 0.28 0.30
C TRP A 244 -14.94 0.41 0.61
N TRP A 245 -15.66 1.21 -0.18
CA TRP A 245 -17.09 1.40 -0.01
C TRP A 245 -17.88 0.15 -0.39
N TRP A 246 -17.55 -0.48 -1.52
CA TRP A 246 -18.19 -1.72 -1.95
C TRP A 246 -18.06 -2.82 -0.91
N LYS A 247 -16.84 -3.06 -0.38
CA LYS A 247 -16.63 -4.14 0.58
C LYS A 247 -17.36 -3.89 1.88
N ALA A 248 -17.42 -2.65 2.36
CA ALA A 248 -18.18 -2.31 3.56
C ALA A 248 -19.67 -2.67 3.39
N ASN A 249 -20.29 -2.27 2.27
CA ASN A 249 -21.69 -2.63 1.98
C ASN A 249 -21.86 -4.15 1.83
N ARG A 250 -20.92 -4.83 1.17
CA ARG A 250 -20.96 -6.29 1.04
C ARG A 250 -20.98 -6.98 2.41
N ILE A 251 -20.10 -6.57 3.32
CA ILE A 251 -19.98 -7.14 4.68
C ILE A 251 -21.22 -6.83 5.52
N PHE A 252 -21.72 -5.59 5.53
CA PHE A 252 -22.78 -5.20 6.45
C PHE A 252 -24.21 -5.53 5.96
N ASP A 253 -24.42 -5.66 4.65
CA ASP A 253 -25.78 -5.79 4.08
C ASP A 253 -26.00 -7.07 3.27
N GLN A 254 -24.95 -7.63 2.65
CA GLN A 254 -25.15 -8.61 1.57
C GLN A 254 -24.53 -9.99 1.79
N LEU A 255 -23.68 -10.16 2.80
CA LEU A 255 -23.15 -11.48 3.16
C LEU A 255 -24.14 -12.22 4.05
N GLU A 256 -24.41 -13.48 3.74
CA GLU A 256 -25.38 -14.27 4.52
C GLU A 256 -24.86 -14.54 5.93
N VAL A 257 -23.54 -14.80 6.05
CA VAL A 257 -22.88 -15.10 7.32
C VAL A 257 -22.88 -13.93 8.30
N THR A 258 -23.11 -12.71 7.82
CA THR A 258 -23.12 -11.49 8.65
C THR A 258 -24.50 -10.89 8.86
N ARG A 259 -25.56 -11.52 8.34
CA ARG A 259 -26.92 -10.98 8.30
C ARG A 259 -27.49 -10.57 9.65
N ASN A 260 -27.15 -11.29 10.72
CA ASN A 260 -27.57 -11.00 12.10
C ASN A 260 -26.37 -10.68 13.01
N HIS A 261 -25.29 -10.19 12.41
CA HIS A 261 -24.05 -9.90 13.13
C HIS A 261 -24.23 -8.72 14.09
N THR A 262 -23.76 -8.89 15.32
CA THR A 262 -23.81 -7.92 16.42
C THR A 262 -22.44 -7.63 17.03
N GLY A 263 -21.44 -8.45 16.69
CA GLY A 263 -20.06 -8.26 17.12
C GLY A 263 -19.32 -7.17 16.35
N LEU A 264 -18.02 -7.06 16.60
CA LEU A 264 -17.17 -6.08 15.94
C LEU A 264 -16.80 -6.50 14.51
N VAL A 265 -16.62 -5.50 13.65
CA VAL A 265 -15.99 -5.64 12.33
C VAL A 265 -14.74 -4.77 12.31
N LEU A 266 -13.58 -5.41 12.23
CA LEU A 266 -12.27 -4.77 12.19
C LEU A 266 -11.77 -4.69 10.75
N PHE A 267 -11.51 -3.48 10.25
CA PHE A 267 -10.96 -3.27 8.91
C PHE A 267 -9.43 -3.14 8.95
N LEU A 268 -8.73 -3.95 8.17
CA LEU A 268 -7.29 -3.93 7.96
C LEU A 268 -6.95 -3.84 6.46
N GLU A 269 -5.68 -3.54 6.17
CA GLU A 269 -5.11 -3.55 4.83
C GLU A 269 -3.99 -4.60 4.75
N GLU A 270 -3.66 -5.05 3.55
CA GLU A 270 -2.66 -6.12 3.29
C GLU A 270 -1.26 -5.84 3.87
N ASP A 271 -0.93 -4.59 4.18
CA ASP A 271 0.35 -4.15 4.74
C ASP A 271 0.29 -3.73 6.22
N HIS A 272 -0.81 -4.02 6.90
CA HIS A 272 -0.82 -3.99 8.35
C HIS A 272 -0.08 -5.21 8.94
N TYR A 273 0.29 -5.07 10.21
CA TYR A 273 0.83 -6.14 11.04
C TYR A 273 0.18 -6.04 12.41
N VAL A 274 -0.32 -7.14 12.97
CA VAL A 274 -1.03 -7.13 14.26
C VAL A 274 -0.13 -7.58 15.41
N ALA A 275 -0.35 -7.02 16.60
CA ALA A 275 0.29 -7.51 17.83
C ALA A 275 -0.35 -8.82 18.27
N GLU A 276 0.39 -9.71 18.94
CA GLU A 276 -0.12 -11.05 19.33
C GLU A 276 -1.37 -11.02 20.23
N ASP A 277 -1.60 -9.93 20.96
CA ASP A 277 -2.69 -9.75 21.91
C ASP A 277 -3.82 -8.84 21.40
N PHE A 278 -3.82 -8.46 20.12
CA PHE A 278 -4.74 -7.44 19.59
C PHE A 278 -6.22 -7.80 19.78
N ILE A 279 -6.59 -9.08 19.69
CA ILE A 279 -7.98 -9.56 19.91
C ILE A 279 -8.38 -9.38 21.37
N TYR A 280 -7.48 -9.72 22.30
CA TYR A 280 -7.70 -9.53 23.72
C TYR A 280 -7.89 -8.04 24.03
N VAL A 281 -7.00 -7.18 23.54
CA VAL A 281 -7.08 -5.73 23.74
C VAL A 281 -8.36 -5.17 23.13
N LEU A 282 -8.75 -5.59 21.94
CA LEU A 282 -9.98 -5.16 21.29
C LEU A 282 -11.23 -5.47 22.12
N ARG A 283 -11.30 -6.68 22.69
CA ARG A 283 -12.40 -7.08 23.60
C ARG A 283 -12.42 -6.22 24.87
N GLN A 284 -11.26 -5.93 25.46
CA GLN A 284 -11.18 -5.04 26.63
C GLN A 284 -11.62 -3.62 26.28
N MET A 285 -11.22 -3.08 25.12
CA MET A 285 -11.65 -1.77 24.64
C MET A 285 -13.17 -1.70 24.44
N GLN A 286 -13.77 -2.73 23.84
CA GLN A 286 -15.22 -2.81 23.64
C GLN A 286 -15.97 -2.84 24.97
N ALA A 287 -15.53 -3.68 25.91
CA ALA A 287 -16.12 -3.76 27.25
C ALA A 287 -15.99 -2.43 28.00
N ALA A 288 -14.85 -1.76 27.88
CA ALA A 288 -14.61 -0.47 28.51
C ALA A 288 -15.45 0.66 27.90
N CYS A 289 -15.78 0.63 26.60
CA CYS A 289 -16.56 1.70 25.95
C CYS A 289 -17.90 1.95 26.65
N ASN A 290 -18.62 0.88 27.01
CA ASN A 290 -19.93 1.01 27.65
C ASN A 290 -19.89 1.74 29.00
N VAL A 291 -18.74 1.75 29.67
CA VAL A 291 -18.57 2.35 31.00
C VAL A 291 -17.78 3.66 30.94
N ALA A 292 -16.65 3.65 30.23
CA ALA A 292 -15.66 4.74 30.22
C ALA A 292 -15.86 5.73 29.07
N CYS A 293 -16.51 5.34 27.96
CA CYS A 293 -16.74 6.23 26.82
C CYS A 293 -18.06 5.88 26.09
N PRO A 294 -19.24 6.18 26.67
CA PRO A 294 -20.52 5.89 26.04
C PRO A 294 -20.71 6.56 24.67
N GLN A 295 -19.99 7.65 24.41
CA GLN A 295 -19.98 8.36 23.13
C GLN A 295 -19.03 7.77 22.08
N CYS A 296 -18.19 6.80 22.42
CA CYS A 296 -17.25 6.19 21.48
C CYS A 296 -17.99 5.25 20.52
N ASN A 297 -17.89 5.53 19.21
CA ASN A 297 -18.55 4.71 18.18
C ASN A 297 -17.59 3.82 17.39
N ILE A 298 -16.31 4.20 17.33
CA ILE A 298 -15.29 3.50 16.54
C ILE A 298 -14.07 3.29 17.44
N LEU A 299 -13.48 2.10 17.32
CA LEU A 299 -12.25 1.72 18.00
C LEU A 299 -11.10 1.70 17.00
N SER A 300 -9.91 2.14 17.44
CA SER A 300 -8.66 1.98 16.71
C SER A 300 -7.67 1.18 17.53
N LEU A 301 -6.99 0.22 16.92
CA LEU A 301 -5.95 -0.60 17.56
C LEU A 301 -4.61 0.12 17.69
N GLY A 302 -4.43 1.27 17.04
CA GLY A 302 -3.17 1.99 17.09
C GLY A 302 -3.21 3.35 16.40
N THR A 303 -2.13 4.11 16.59
CA THR A 303 -1.84 5.35 15.87
C THR A 303 -0.38 5.36 15.44
N TYR A 304 -0.05 6.11 14.39
CA TYR A 304 1.32 6.21 13.90
C TYR A 304 2.17 7.11 14.82
N LEU A 305 2.78 6.52 15.85
CA LEU A 305 3.73 7.21 16.71
C LEU A 305 5.16 7.05 16.18
N LYS A 306 5.90 8.16 16.06
CA LYS A 306 7.29 8.17 15.57
C LYS A 306 8.30 7.63 16.58
N THR A 307 7.93 7.55 17.87
CA THR A 307 8.78 7.07 18.97
C THR A 307 7.93 6.45 20.06
N TYR A 308 8.34 5.30 20.58
CA TYR A 308 7.70 4.63 21.71
C TYR A 308 8.48 4.87 23.01
N ASN A 309 7.78 5.23 24.09
CA ASN A 309 8.28 5.09 25.45
C ASN A 309 7.19 4.50 26.36
N TYR A 310 6.96 3.19 26.23
CA TYR A 310 5.94 2.45 26.97
C TYR A 310 6.02 2.65 28.51
N TYR A 311 7.21 2.87 29.05
CA TYR A 311 7.43 3.09 30.49
C TYR A 311 7.26 4.54 30.93
N GLY A 312 7.46 5.50 30.01
CA GLY A 312 7.24 6.92 30.28
C GLY A 312 5.77 7.33 30.21
N ASP A 313 5.02 6.71 29.29
CA ASP A 313 3.63 7.08 29.01
C ASP A 313 2.61 6.32 29.87
N SER A 314 3.00 5.21 30.51
CA SER A 314 2.16 4.48 31.50
C SER A 314 1.99 5.20 32.84
N LYS A 315 2.68 6.33 33.05
CA LYS A 315 2.62 7.15 34.27
C LYS A 315 1.85 8.47 34.09
N LYS A 316 1.18 8.68 32.96
CA LYS A 316 0.27 9.81 32.71
C LYS A 316 -1.16 9.34 32.73
#